data_AF-A0AAV0FQQ0-F1
#
_entry.id   AF-A0AAV0FQQ0-F1
#
_cell.length_a   1.000
_cell.length_b   1.000
_cell.length_c   1.000
_cell.angle_alpha   90.00
_cell.angle_beta   90.00
_cell.angle_gamma   90.00
#
_symmetry.space_group_name_H-M   'P 1'
#
loop_
_entity.id
_entity.type
_entity.pdbx_description
1 polymer ?
#
loop_
_entity_poly.entity_id
_entity_poly.type
_entity_poly.pdbx_seq_one_letter_code
_entity_poly.pdbx_strand_id
1 'polypeptide(L)'
;MESSIKAAWTTKAKQRYSNYLSNMKTGRCQRNSSITQEVWDSWMTMWSSEEFQKKSNQSKKNRRQGELEKTALSTHTSGAISHAKVASQIEKDSETTVTSYQVFLYTHTKNHDGETFVNDQAKEVNDEFVLRREELIDIGEEVDDDELFYDVVGGPDSKNRLYGTGSYGTQNIHRKASEYSSEMDTSSPQCSSAEINHLKAEVERLQKNVAQQKEFQQQAEQK
;
A
#
# COMPACT_ATOMS: atom_id res chain seq x y z
N MET A 1 1.46 -29.63 18.24
CA MET A 1 1.12 -28.65 19.30
C MET A 1 2.38 -28.08 19.97
N GLU A 2 3.31 -28.92 20.46
CA GLU A 2 4.56 -28.47 21.10
C GLU A 2 5.45 -27.57 20.24
N SER A 3 5.58 -27.85 18.94
CA SER A 3 6.36 -27.01 18.01
C SER A 3 5.82 -25.58 17.93
N SER A 4 4.49 -25.41 17.89
CA SER A 4 3.83 -24.09 17.86
C SER A 4 4.03 -23.33 19.17
N ILE A 5 3.92 -24.03 20.32
CA ILE A 5 4.17 -23.45 21.65
C ILE A 5 5.63 -22.99 21.76
N LYS A 6 6.59 -23.82 21.34
CA LYS A 6 8.02 -23.47 21.34
C LYS A 6 8.31 -22.28 20.43
N ALA A 7 7.68 -22.20 19.25
CA ALA A 7 7.82 -21.08 18.34
C ALA A 7 7.30 -19.78 18.98
N ALA A 8 6.08 -19.81 19.54
CA ALA A 8 5.49 -18.66 20.22
C ALA A 8 6.32 -18.18 21.42
N TRP A 9 6.81 -19.12 22.24
CA TRP A 9 7.71 -18.81 23.36
C TRP A 9 9.01 -18.17 22.87
N THR A 10 9.63 -18.72 21.82
CA THR A 10 10.88 -18.22 21.26
C THR A 10 10.72 -16.77 20.76
N THR A 11 9.60 -16.47 20.10
CA THR A 11 9.28 -15.11 19.64
C THR A 11 9.16 -14.15 20.82
N LYS A 12 8.41 -14.51 21.87
CA LYS A 12 8.26 -13.68 23.07
C LYS A 12 9.59 -13.50 23.80
N ALA A 13 10.37 -14.55 23.96
CA ALA A 13 11.67 -14.51 24.61
C ALA A 13 12.63 -13.56 23.87
N LYS A 14 12.74 -13.69 22.55
CA LYS A 14 13.54 -12.77 21.71
C LYS A 14 13.17 -11.32 21.91
N GLN A 15 11.87 -11.01 21.92
CA GLN A 15 11.40 -9.64 22.12
C GLN A 15 11.73 -9.11 23.52
N ARG A 16 11.56 -9.94 24.55
CA ARG A 16 11.90 -9.56 25.94
C ARG A 16 13.40 -9.29 26.10
N TYR A 17 14.25 -10.16 25.57
CA TYR A 17 15.70 -9.97 25.62
C TYR A 17 16.14 -8.73 24.83
N SER A 18 15.58 -8.50 23.64
CA SER A 18 15.88 -7.31 22.84
C SER A 18 15.53 -6.02 23.60
N ASN A 19 14.34 -5.95 24.20
CA ASN A 19 13.93 -4.81 25.01
C ASN A 19 14.83 -4.62 26.24
N TYR A 20 15.20 -5.73 26.90
CA TYR A 20 16.07 -5.71 28.07
C TYR A 20 17.47 -5.14 27.73
N LEU A 21 18.09 -5.64 26.66
CA LEU A 21 19.39 -5.12 26.18
C LEU A 21 19.29 -3.66 25.77
N SER A 22 18.22 -3.26 25.09
CA SER A 22 17.97 -1.86 24.69
C SER A 22 17.84 -0.93 25.90
N ASN A 23 17.14 -1.37 26.95
CA ASN A 23 16.99 -0.58 28.18
C ASN A 23 18.32 -0.42 28.91
N MET A 24 19.15 -1.47 28.99
CA MET A 24 20.49 -1.37 29.58
C MET A 24 21.38 -0.42 28.77
N LYS A 25 21.37 -0.54 27.43
CA LYS A 25 22.13 0.36 26.54
C LYS A 25 21.75 1.82 26.72
N THR A 26 20.46 2.10 26.88
CA THR A 26 19.92 3.46 26.99
C THR A 26 19.91 4.01 28.41
N GLY A 27 20.44 3.25 29.39
CA GLY A 27 20.45 3.65 30.80
C GLY A 27 19.08 3.65 31.48
N ARG A 28 18.05 3.06 30.85
CA ARG A 28 16.70 2.96 31.41
C ARG A 28 16.59 1.89 32.49
N CYS A 29 17.55 0.96 32.55
CA CYS A 29 17.71 0.05 33.67
C CYS A 29 19.19 -0.18 33.97
N GLN A 30 19.46 -0.60 35.20
CA GLN A 30 20.82 -0.96 35.63
C GLN A 30 21.25 -2.26 34.96
N ARG A 31 22.57 -2.39 34.76
CA ARG A 31 23.19 -3.64 34.34
C ARG A 31 22.86 -4.75 35.34
N ASN A 32 22.53 -5.93 34.82
CA ASN A 32 22.35 -7.12 35.66
C ASN A 32 23.65 -7.50 36.37
N SER A 33 23.56 -7.86 37.64
CA SER A 33 24.70 -8.43 38.40
C SER A 33 25.22 -9.74 37.79
N SER A 34 24.39 -10.50 37.08
CA SER A 34 24.79 -11.73 36.39
C SER A 34 25.61 -11.50 35.12
N ILE A 35 25.63 -10.28 34.56
CA ILE A 35 26.45 -9.95 33.39
C ILE A 35 27.85 -9.61 33.89
N THR A 36 28.87 -10.34 33.44
CA THR A 36 30.28 -10.09 33.81
C THR A 36 30.79 -8.79 33.20
N GLN A 37 31.85 -8.23 33.77
CA GLN A 37 32.43 -6.96 33.29
C GLN A 37 32.94 -7.09 31.85
N GLU A 38 33.61 -8.20 31.54
CA GLU A 38 34.14 -8.50 30.21
C GLU A 38 33.04 -8.50 29.13
N VAL A 39 31.90 -9.17 29.40
CA VAL A 39 30.77 -9.20 28.46
C VAL A 39 30.19 -7.81 28.27
N TRP A 40 30.07 -7.03 29.35
CA TRP A 40 29.58 -5.65 29.29
C TRP A 40 30.49 -4.74 28.45
N ASP A 41 31.80 -4.81 28.67
CA ASP A 41 32.78 -4.00 27.94
C ASP A 41 32.81 -4.36 26.45
N SER A 42 32.67 -5.65 26.13
CA SER A 42 32.50 -6.14 24.75
C SER A 42 31.25 -5.55 24.09
N TRP A 43 30.10 -5.54 24.79
CA TRP A 43 28.87 -4.93 24.27
C TRP A 43 28.98 -3.42 24.10
N MET A 44 29.61 -2.73 25.05
CA MET A 44 29.85 -1.28 24.95
C MET A 44 30.75 -0.93 23.78
N THR A 45 31.78 -1.72 23.53
CA THR A 45 32.65 -1.59 22.36
C THR A 45 31.84 -1.76 21.07
N MET A 46 31.02 -2.81 20.98
CA MET A 46 30.14 -3.05 19.84
C MET A 46 29.14 -1.91 19.63
N TRP A 47 28.48 -1.42 20.70
CA TRP A 47 27.52 -0.32 20.60
C TRP A 47 28.17 1.02 20.29
N SER A 48 29.46 1.20 20.61
CA SER A 48 30.22 2.41 20.29
C SER A 48 30.86 2.37 18.91
N SER A 49 30.90 1.19 18.27
CA SER A 49 31.43 1.04 16.91
C SER A 49 30.71 1.95 15.91
N GLU A 50 31.49 2.47 14.95
CA GLU A 50 30.97 3.36 13.90
C GLU A 50 29.88 2.69 13.07
N GLU A 51 30.08 1.42 12.70
CA GLU A 51 29.12 0.64 11.91
C GLU A 51 27.74 0.59 12.60
N PHE A 52 27.74 0.27 13.89
CA PHE A 52 26.52 0.20 14.67
C PHE A 52 25.87 1.57 14.83
N GLN A 53 26.64 2.61 15.12
CA GLN A 53 26.12 3.98 15.25
C GLN A 53 25.51 4.47 13.93
N LYS A 54 26.17 4.21 12.80
CA LYS A 54 25.66 4.53 11.46
C LYS A 54 24.31 3.85 11.21
N LYS A 55 24.22 2.54 11.45
CA LYS A 55 22.96 1.79 11.29
C LYS A 55 21.87 2.27 12.24
N SER A 56 22.23 2.58 13.48
CA SER A 56 21.30 3.09 14.49
C SER A 56 20.74 4.46 14.11
N ASN A 57 21.60 5.38 13.69
CA ASN A 57 21.23 6.73 13.28
C ASN A 57 20.43 6.72 11.98
N GLN A 58 20.80 5.92 10.98
CA GLN A 58 19.99 5.73 9.79
C GLN A 58 18.58 5.22 10.14
N SER A 59 18.49 4.23 11.04
CA SER A 59 17.19 3.70 11.49
C SER A 59 16.36 4.75 12.23
N LYS A 60 16.99 5.62 13.04
CA LYS A 60 16.31 6.76 13.69
C LYS A 60 15.82 7.77 12.66
N LYS A 61 16.66 8.13 11.70
CA LYS A 61 16.35 9.05 10.59
C LYS A 61 15.16 8.54 9.77
N ASN A 62 15.13 7.26 9.44
CA ASN A 62 14.01 6.65 8.70
C ASN A 62 12.68 6.73 9.48
N ARG A 63 12.71 6.53 10.80
CA ARG A 63 11.51 6.69 11.65
C ARG A 63 11.07 8.14 11.83
N ARG A 64 11.96 9.11 11.56
CA ARG A 64 11.74 10.55 11.69
C ARG A 64 11.67 11.24 10.33
N GLN A 65 11.18 10.51 9.31
CA GLN A 65 10.94 11.03 7.96
C GLN A 65 12.16 11.75 7.34
N GLY A 66 13.37 11.25 7.57
CA GLY A 66 14.57 11.82 6.97
C GLY A 66 15.28 12.86 7.81
N GLU A 67 14.76 13.24 8.99
CA GLU A 67 15.39 14.26 9.84
C GLU A 67 15.72 13.72 11.23
N LEU A 68 16.99 13.85 11.64
CA LEU A 68 17.43 13.29 12.92
C LEU A 68 16.90 14.05 14.13
N GLU A 69 16.62 15.35 14.03
CA GLU A 69 16.19 16.18 15.18
C GLU A 69 14.67 16.17 15.40
N LYS A 70 13.88 15.87 14.37
CA LYS A 70 12.42 15.84 14.49
C LYS A 70 11.94 14.74 15.43
N THR A 71 10.85 15.01 16.14
CA THR A 71 10.11 13.96 16.85
C THR A 71 9.58 12.96 15.83
N ALA A 72 9.65 11.67 16.15
CA ALA A 72 9.03 10.66 15.30
C ALA A 72 7.51 10.89 15.34
N LEU A 73 6.95 11.36 14.23
CA LEU A 73 5.51 11.51 14.09
C LEU A 73 4.88 10.12 13.95
N SER A 74 3.71 9.94 14.57
CA SER A 74 2.93 8.73 14.30
C SER A 74 2.53 8.72 12.83
N THR A 75 2.46 7.53 12.24
CA THR A 75 1.96 7.40 10.87
C THR A 75 0.43 7.42 10.84
N HIS A 76 -0.22 6.84 11.86
CA HIS A 76 -1.69 6.72 12.00
C HIS A 76 -2.10 6.65 13.48
N THR A 77 -3.40 6.70 13.79
CA THR A 77 -3.98 6.71 15.14
C THR A 77 -4.60 5.39 15.59
N SER A 78 -4.74 4.39 14.71
CA SER A 78 -5.40 3.09 15.00
C SER A 78 -4.69 2.22 16.05
N GLY A 79 -3.46 2.57 16.43
CA GLY A 79 -2.67 1.79 17.37
C GLY A 79 -2.36 0.38 16.86
N ALA A 80 -2.68 -0.65 17.66
CA ALA A 80 -2.46 -2.05 17.31
C ALA A 80 -3.57 -2.68 16.44
N ILE A 81 -4.64 -1.93 16.15
CA ILE A 81 -5.77 -2.42 15.37
C ILE A 81 -5.40 -2.38 13.89
N SER A 82 -5.63 -3.47 13.16
CA SER A 82 -5.41 -3.52 11.72
C SER A 82 -6.42 -2.64 10.98
N HIS A 83 -6.02 -2.06 9.85
CA HIS A 83 -6.91 -1.21 9.05
C HIS A 83 -8.11 -1.98 8.49
N ALA A 84 -7.94 -3.29 8.22
CA ALA A 84 -9.06 -4.14 7.83
C ALA A 84 -10.10 -4.28 8.96
N LYS A 85 -9.65 -4.36 10.22
CA LYS A 85 -10.57 -4.39 11.37
C LYS A 85 -11.21 -3.01 11.61
N VAL A 86 -10.49 -1.92 11.36
CA VAL A 86 -11.06 -0.56 11.37
C VAL A 86 -12.18 -0.46 10.33
N ALA A 87 -11.93 -0.90 9.09
CA ALA A 87 -12.94 -0.91 8.03
C ALA A 87 -14.19 -1.69 8.45
N SER A 88 -14.04 -2.93 8.95
CA SER A 88 -15.18 -3.72 9.43
C SER A 88 -15.91 -3.12 10.64
N GLN A 89 -15.29 -2.22 11.39
CA GLN A 89 -15.96 -1.49 12.46
C GLN A 89 -16.79 -0.35 11.87
N ILE A 90 -16.21 0.44 10.96
CA ILE A 90 -16.90 1.53 10.28
C ILE A 90 -18.10 0.99 9.47
N GLU A 91 -17.96 -0.13 8.77
CA GLU A 91 -19.06 -0.77 8.02
C GLU A 91 -20.25 -1.15 8.93
N LYS A 92 -19.97 -1.63 10.14
CA LYS A 92 -21.02 -1.97 11.11
C LYS A 92 -21.76 -0.74 11.62
N ASP A 93 -21.06 0.38 11.73
CA ASP A 93 -21.62 1.63 12.26
C ASP A 93 -22.37 2.42 11.16
N SER A 94 -22.03 2.22 9.88
CA SER A 94 -22.57 2.98 8.74
C SER A 94 -23.51 2.19 7.81
N GLU A 95 -23.69 0.88 8.02
CA GLU A 95 -24.48 -0.05 7.18
C GLU A 95 -24.12 -0.01 5.67
N THR A 96 -23.00 0.62 5.30
CA THR A 96 -22.57 0.88 3.93
C THR A 96 -21.18 0.28 3.73
N THR A 97 -20.85 -0.07 2.48
CA THR A 97 -19.50 -0.48 2.10
C THR A 97 -18.52 0.66 2.36
N VAL A 98 -17.50 0.38 3.16
CA VAL A 98 -16.46 1.36 3.50
C VAL A 98 -15.53 1.56 2.32
N THR A 99 -15.15 2.81 2.08
CA THR A 99 -14.14 3.17 1.08
C THR A 99 -12.74 3.26 1.69
N SER A 100 -11.71 3.11 0.87
CA SER A 100 -10.31 3.28 1.26
C SER A 100 -10.04 4.67 1.80
N TYR A 101 -10.70 5.69 1.24
CA TYR A 101 -10.64 7.06 1.74
C TYR A 101 -11.21 7.19 3.16
N GLN A 102 -12.36 6.56 3.47
CA GLN A 102 -12.92 6.58 4.82
C GLN A 102 -12.00 5.91 5.84
N VAL A 103 -11.38 4.78 5.49
CA VAL A 103 -10.37 4.14 6.35
C VAL A 103 -9.16 5.07 6.54
N PHE A 104 -8.68 5.70 5.47
CA PHE A 104 -7.59 6.65 5.53
C PHE A 104 -7.92 7.81 6.49
N LEU A 105 -9.06 8.46 6.30
CA LEU A 105 -9.51 9.59 7.11
C LEU A 105 -9.63 9.20 8.58
N TYR A 106 -10.26 8.06 8.89
CA TYR A 106 -10.38 7.56 10.25
C TYR A 106 -9.02 7.29 10.88
N THR A 107 -8.09 6.69 10.15
CA THR A 107 -6.79 6.28 10.68
C THR A 107 -5.74 7.40 10.71
N HIS A 108 -5.90 8.47 9.94
CA HIS A 108 -4.92 9.55 9.81
C HIS A 108 -5.36 10.87 10.45
N THR A 109 -6.48 10.86 11.16
CA THR A 109 -6.97 11.98 11.98
C THR A 109 -6.95 11.66 13.47
N LYS A 110 -6.78 12.68 14.31
CA LYS A 110 -6.80 12.54 15.76
C LYS A 110 -8.24 12.38 16.22
N ASN A 111 -8.48 11.45 17.14
CA ASN A 111 -9.82 11.14 17.66
C ASN A 111 -10.87 10.83 16.58
N HIS A 112 -10.43 10.50 15.36
CA HIS A 112 -11.31 10.22 14.22
C HIS A 112 -12.22 11.41 13.85
N ASP A 113 -11.73 12.65 14.03
CA ASP A 113 -12.50 13.88 13.80
C ASP A 113 -12.65 14.26 12.32
N GLY A 114 -11.84 13.70 11.42
CA GLY A 114 -11.87 14.05 10.00
C GLY A 114 -11.10 15.33 9.64
N GLU A 115 -10.51 16.03 10.61
CA GLU A 115 -9.94 17.37 10.41
C GLU A 115 -8.51 17.49 10.92
N THR A 116 -8.21 16.92 12.09
CA THR A 116 -6.90 17.09 12.73
C THR A 116 -5.93 15.99 12.30
N PHE A 117 -5.24 16.20 11.19
CA PHE A 117 -4.29 15.23 10.64
C PHE A 117 -3.08 14.99 11.53
N VAL A 118 -2.58 13.75 11.49
CA VAL A 118 -1.41 13.31 12.29
C VAL A 118 -0.09 13.83 11.70
N ASN A 119 -0.03 14.00 10.37
CA ASN A 119 1.14 14.51 9.67
C ASN A 119 0.73 15.33 8.43
N ASP A 120 1.67 16.13 7.92
CA ASP A 120 1.42 17.05 6.80
C ASP A 120 1.10 16.30 5.50
N GLN A 121 1.74 15.15 5.26
CA GLN A 121 1.47 14.32 4.08
C GLN A 121 0.02 13.81 4.04
N ALA A 122 -0.54 13.42 5.19
CA ALA A 122 -1.92 12.97 5.26
C ALA A 122 -2.90 14.11 5.01
N LYS A 123 -2.54 15.34 5.44
CA LYS A 123 -3.32 16.53 5.13
C LYS A 123 -3.28 16.84 3.63
N GLU A 124 -2.10 16.81 3.01
CA GLU A 124 -1.93 17.05 1.57
C GLU A 124 -2.78 16.07 0.73
N VAL A 125 -2.74 14.77 1.05
CA VAL A 125 -3.57 13.75 0.39
C VAL A 125 -5.07 14.03 0.56
N ASN A 126 -5.49 14.47 1.75
CA ASN A 126 -6.88 14.84 1.98
C ASN A 126 -7.31 16.07 1.17
N ASP A 127 -6.49 17.12 1.19
CA ASP A 127 -6.78 18.38 0.50
C ASP A 127 -6.89 18.15 -1.02
N GLU A 128 -6.00 17.33 -1.60
CA GLU A 128 -6.06 16.95 -3.02
C GLU A 128 -7.29 16.08 -3.33
N PHE A 129 -7.63 15.13 -2.47
CA PHE A 129 -8.82 14.30 -2.63
C PHE A 129 -10.10 15.13 -2.64
N VAL A 130 -10.26 16.03 -1.67
CA VAL A 130 -11.44 16.90 -1.55
C VAL A 130 -11.56 17.80 -2.78
N LEU A 131 -10.46 18.42 -3.21
CA LEU A 131 -10.45 19.29 -4.39
C LEU A 131 -10.87 18.53 -5.65
N ARG A 132 -10.28 17.36 -5.90
CA ARG A 132 -10.57 16.56 -7.10
C ARG A 132 -11.99 15.98 -7.08
N ARG A 133 -12.51 15.66 -5.89
CA ARG A 133 -13.90 15.24 -5.71
C ARG A 133 -14.89 16.36 -6.03
N GLU A 134 -14.61 17.59 -5.58
CA GLU A 134 -15.44 18.76 -5.87
C GLU A 134 -15.46 19.06 -7.38
N GLU A 135 -14.31 19.00 -8.05
CA GLU A 135 -14.20 19.20 -9.50
C GLU A 135 -15.07 18.20 -10.29
N LEU A 136 -15.05 16.91 -9.93
CA LEU A 136 -15.85 15.88 -10.61
C LEU A 136 -17.36 16.07 -10.38
N ILE A 137 -17.75 16.48 -9.18
CA ILE A 137 -19.15 16.78 -8.85
C ILE A 137 -19.65 17.98 -9.66
N ASP A 138 -18.83 19.02 -9.81
CA ASP A 138 -19.18 20.21 -10.61
C ASP A 138 -19.36 19.89 -12.10
N ILE A 139 -18.66 18.89 -12.61
CA ILE A 139 -18.79 18.39 -13.99
C ILE A 139 -20.02 17.45 -14.13
N GLY A 140 -20.59 16.98 -13.02
CA GLY A 140 -21.74 16.06 -12.99
C GLY A 140 -21.37 14.60 -13.23
N GLU A 141 -20.11 14.23 -12.99
CA GLU A 141 -19.62 12.86 -13.13
C GLU A 141 -19.90 12.04 -11.85
N GLU A 142 -20.14 10.74 -12.01
CA GLU A 142 -20.28 9.83 -10.86
C GLU A 142 -18.90 9.56 -10.25
N VAL A 143 -18.75 9.85 -8.95
CA VAL A 143 -17.45 9.72 -8.27
C VAL A 143 -17.34 8.37 -7.57
N ASP A 144 -16.44 7.52 -8.05
CA ASP A 144 -15.93 6.39 -7.27
C ASP A 144 -14.80 6.89 -6.34
N ASP A 145 -15.12 7.04 -5.06
CA ASP A 145 -14.17 7.48 -4.03
C ASP A 145 -12.94 6.54 -3.91
N ASP A 146 -13.05 5.24 -4.21
CA ASP A 146 -11.92 4.30 -4.15
C ASP A 146 -10.96 4.48 -5.33
N GLU A 147 -11.47 4.72 -6.53
CA GLU A 147 -10.66 5.05 -7.71
C GLU A 147 -10.02 6.43 -7.58
N LEU A 148 -10.81 7.42 -7.16
CA LEU A 148 -10.32 8.76 -6.91
C LEU A 148 -9.19 8.76 -5.89
N PHE A 149 -9.37 8.03 -4.77
CA PHE A 149 -8.33 7.92 -3.76
C PHE A 149 -7.08 7.22 -4.30
N TYR A 150 -7.24 6.18 -5.12
CA TYR A 150 -6.13 5.47 -5.75
C TYR A 150 -5.29 6.40 -6.65
N ASP A 151 -5.94 7.27 -7.40
CA ASP A 151 -5.29 8.27 -8.26
C ASP A 151 -4.53 9.32 -7.43
N VAL A 152 -5.18 9.89 -6.41
CA VAL A 152 -4.61 10.94 -5.55
C VAL A 152 -3.34 10.44 -4.85
N VAL A 153 -3.33 9.20 -4.35
CA VAL A 153 -2.12 8.66 -3.70
C VAL A 153 -1.05 8.19 -4.67
N GLY A 154 -1.30 8.25 -5.98
CA GLY A 154 -0.38 7.81 -7.03
C GLY A 154 -0.28 6.29 -7.20
N GLY A 155 -1.31 5.55 -6.77
CA GLY A 155 -1.35 4.09 -6.85
C GLY A 155 -0.43 3.36 -5.86
N PRO A 156 -0.27 2.03 -6.03
CA PRO A 156 0.52 1.20 -5.14
C PRO A 156 2.01 1.40 -5.36
N ASP A 157 2.76 1.32 -4.27
CA ASP A 157 4.21 1.30 -4.33
C ASP A 157 4.76 0.03 -4.99
N SER A 158 6.09 -0.05 -5.14
CA SER A 158 6.77 -1.22 -5.73
C SER A 158 6.57 -2.54 -4.98
N LYS A 159 5.90 -2.52 -3.82
CA LYS A 159 5.54 -3.70 -3.01
C LYS A 159 4.04 -3.94 -2.99
N ASN A 160 3.30 -3.32 -3.92
CA ASN A 160 1.86 -3.42 -4.04
C ASN A 160 1.10 -2.89 -2.80
N ARG A 161 1.60 -1.80 -2.19
CA ARG A 161 0.99 -1.20 -0.99
C ARG A 161 0.45 0.18 -1.33
N LEU A 162 -0.83 0.40 -1.03
CA LEU A 162 -1.45 1.72 -1.14
C LEU A 162 -1.17 2.53 0.13
N TYR A 163 -0.75 3.78 -0.03
CA TYR A 163 -0.51 4.67 1.10
C TYR A 163 -1.77 4.82 1.98
N GLY A 164 -1.59 4.98 3.30
CA GLY A 164 -2.68 5.32 4.21
C GLY A 164 -3.71 4.22 4.54
N THR A 165 -3.70 3.10 3.82
CA THR A 165 -4.74 2.05 3.93
C THR A 165 -4.30 0.79 4.69
N GLY A 166 -3.00 0.67 5.01
CA GLY A 166 -2.46 -0.45 5.77
C GLY A 166 -2.84 -1.82 5.19
N SER A 167 -3.36 -2.71 6.03
CA SER A 167 -3.78 -4.06 5.60
C SER A 167 -5.05 -4.08 4.74
N TYR A 168 -5.85 -3.00 4.77
CA TYR A 168 -7.10 -2.91 4.03
C TYR A 168 -6.83 -2.70 2.54
N GLY A 169 -5.89 -1.80 2.20
CA GLY A 169 -5.50 -1.58 0.81
C GLY A 169 -4.87 -2.80 0.16
N THR A 170 -4.13 -3.63 0.90
CA THR A 170 -3.64 -4.91 0.35
C THR A 170 -4.80 -5.83 -0.07
N GLN A 171 -5.88 -5.89 0.72
CA GLN A 171 -7.06 -6.70 0.37
C GLN A 171 -7.80 -6.13 -0.84
N ASN A 172 -7.98 -4.81 -0.91
CA ASN A 172 -8.68 -4.15 -2.01
C ASN A 172 -7.87 -4.13 -3.31
N ILE A 173 -6.54 -3.94 -3.25
CA ILE A 173 -5.69 -4.08 -4.43
C ILE A 173 -5.68 -5.52 -4.91
N HIS A 174 -5.62 -6.52 -4.02
CA HIS A 174 -5.73 -7.92 -4.46
C HIS A 174 -7.12 -8.26 -4.99
N ARG A 175 -8.19 -7.63 -4.47
CA ARG A 175 -9.54 -7.75 -5.01
C ARG A 175 -9.62 -7.13 -6.39
N LYS A 176 -9.21 -5.86 -6.57
CA LYS A 176 -9.15 -5.19 -7.87
C LYS A 176 -8.22 -5.90 -8.84
N ALA A 177 -7.08 -6.42 -8.40
CA ALA A 177 -6.20 -7.26 -9.22
C ALA A 177 -6.82 -8.63 -9.52
N SER A 178 -7.72 -9.15 -8.67
CA SER A 178 -8.48 -10.39 -8.94
C SER A 178 -9.67 -10.15 -9.86
N GLU A 179 -10.28 -8.96 -9.81
CA GLU A 179 -11.31 -8.49 -10.76
C GLU A 179 -10.66 -8.18 -12.11
N TYR A 180 -9.52 -7.48 -12.08
CA TYR A 180 -8.60 -7.36 -13.21
C TYR A 180 -7.94 -8.68 -13.56
N SER A 181 -7.96 -9.74 -12.74
CA SER A 181 -7.44 -11.08 -13.10
C SER A 181 -8.56 -12.03 -13.50
N SER A 182 -9.83 -11.66 -13.33
CA SER A 182 -10.92 -12.17 -14.16
C SER A 182 -10.92 -11.50 -15.54
N GLU A 183 -10.30 -10.32 -15.67
CA GLU A 183 -10.03 -9.67 -16.97
C GLU A 183 -8.61 -9.92 -17.50
N MET A 184 -7.67 -10.32 -16.64
CA MET A 184 -6.29 -10.73 -16.88
C MET A 184 -6.05 -12.08 -16.22
N ASP A 185 -6.89 -13.04 -16.56
CA ASP A 185 -6.40 -14.39 -16.60
C ASP A 185 -5.39 -14.39 -17.75
N THR A 186 -4.10 -14.39 -17.41
CA THR A 186 -3.04 -14.80 -18.34
C THR A 186 -3.05 -16.33 -18.50
N SER A 187 -4.20 -16.99 -18.39
CA SER A 187 -4.53 -17.97 -19.40
C SER A 187 -5.10 -17.18 -20.57
N SER A 188 -4.26 -16.98 -21.60
CA SER A 188 -4.72 -16.72 -22.96
C SER A 188 -6.12 -17.32 -23.11
N PRO A 189 -7.17 -16.55 -23.46
CA PRO A 189 -8.30 -17.20 -24.08
C PRO A 189 -7.63 -18.03 -25.18
N GLN A 190 -7.77 -19.35 -25.14
CA GLN A 190 -7.64 -20.09 -26.37
C GLN A 190 -8.83 -19.61 -27.19
N CYS A 191 -8.73 -18.41 -27.75
CA CYS A 191 -9.26 -18.07 -29.03
C CYS A 191 -8.72 -19.21 -29.88
N SER A 192 -9.59 -20.19 -30.10
CA SER A 192 -9.20 -21.44 -30.76
C SER A 192 -8.42 -21.05 -32.00
N SER A 193 -7.38 -21.79 -32.39
CA SER A 193 -6.65 -21.43 -33.61
C SER A 193 -7.59 -21.22 -34.81
N ALA A 194 -8.76 -21.87 -34.79
CA ALA A 194 -9.87 -21.65 -35.70
C ALA A 194 -10.44 -20.22 -35.69
N GLU A 195 -10.62 -19.57 -34.55
CA GLU A 195 -11.16 -18.21 -34.45
C GLU A 195 -10.14 -17.16 -34.88
N ILE A 196 -8.86 -17.33 -34.54
CA ILE A 196 -7.77 -16.48 -35.07
C ILE A 196 -7.66 -16.63 -36.59
N ASN A 197 -7.74 -17.86 -37.10
CA ASN A 197 -7.69 -18.13 -38.53
C ASN A 197 -8.94 -17.60 -39.26
N HIS A 198 -10.12 -17.68 -38.63
CA HIS A 198 -11.37 -17.14 -39.14
C HIS A 198 -11.32 -15.62 -39.24
N LEU A 199 -10.87 -14.94 -38.18
CA LEU A 199 -10.71 -13.48 -38.19
C LEU A 199 -9.67 -13.03 -39.21
N LYS A 200 -8.56 -13.76 -39.37
CA LYS A 200 -7.58 -13.49 -40.44
C LYS A 200 -8.18 -13.64 -41.83
N ALA A 201 -8.97 -14.68 -42.07
CA ALA A 201 -9.63 -14.90 -43.35
C ALA A 201 -10.66 -13.80 -43.66
N GLU A 202 -11.40 -13.33 -42.65
CA GLU A 202 -12.39 -12.25 -42.85
C GLU A 202 -11.71 -10.90 -43.08
N VAL A 203 -10.59 -10.61 -42.39
CA VAL A 203 -9.77 -9.41 -42.67
C VAL A 203 -9.24 -9.44 -44.11
N GLU A 204 -8.75 -10.58 -44.57
CA GLU A 204 -8.26 -10.71 -45.95
C GLU A 204 -9.39 -10.54 -46.98
N ARG A 205 -10.59 -11.06 -46.68
CA ARG A 205 -11.78 -10.90 -47.52
C ARG A 205 -12.23 -9.44 -47.60
N LEU A 206 -12.27 -8.74 -46.47
CA LEU A 206 -12.61 -7.32 -46.42
C LEU A 206 -11.59 -6.47 -47.17
N GLN A 207 -10.30 -6.76 -47.06
CA GLN A 207 -9.26 -6.06 -47.81
C GLN A 207 -9.43 -6.23 -49.32
N LYS A 208 -9.77 -7.44 -49.79
CA LYS A 208 -10.05 -7.68 -51.22
C LYS A 208 -11.29 -6.92 -51.69
N ASN A 209 -12.36 -6.90 -50.90
CA ASN A 209 -13.57 -6.16 -51.24
C ASN A 209 -13.32 -4.64 -51.33
N VAL A 210 -12.54 -4.09 -50.39
CA VAL A 210 -12.16 -2.66 -50.41
C VAL A 210 -11.30 -2.33 -51.62
N ALA A 211 -10.36 -3.21 -52.00
CA ALA A 211 -9.54 -3.02 -53.20
C ALA A 211 -10.40 -3.01 -54.48
N GLN A 212 -11.33 -3.97 -54.62
CA GLN A 212 -12.24 -4.03 -55.76
C GLN A 212 -13.18 -2.83 -55.84
N GLN A 213 -13.67 -2.32 -54.70
CA GLN A 213 -14.49 -1.11 -54.68
C GLN A 213 -13.70 0.12 -55.13
N LYS A 214 -12.43 0.24 -54.73
CA LYS A 214 -11.55 1.31 -55.19
C LYS A 214 -11.30 1.24 -56.70
N GLU A 215 -11.10 0.04 -57.25
CA GLU A 215 -10.95 -0.17 -58.69
C GLU A 215 -12.23 0.19 -59.45
N PHE A 216 -13.40 -0.18 -58.93
CA PHE A 216 -14.69 0.15 -59.55
C PHE A 216 -14.97 1.66 -59.51
N GLN A 217 -14.60 2.34 -58.43
CA GLN A 217 -14.70 3.81 -58.32
C GLN A 217 -13.77 4.50 -59.31
N GLN A 218 -12.52 4.04 -59.45
CA GLN A 218 -11.57 4.60 -60.42
C GLN A 218 -12.01 4.41 -61.87
N GLN A 219 -12.66 3.28 -62.19
CA GLN A 219 -13.22 3.04 -63.52
C GLN A 219 -14.49 3.85 -63.80
N ALA A 220 -15.28 4.17 -62.77
CA ALA A 220 -16.45 5.05 -62.89
C ALA A 220 -16.08 6.52 -63.06
N GLU A 221 -14.93 6.95 -62.53
CA GLU A 221 -14.40 8.32 -62.67
C GLU A 221 -13.68 8.55 -64.01
N GLN A 222 -13.40 7.51 -64.79
CA GLN A 222 -12.75 7.58 -66.11
C GLN A 222 -13.73 7.48 -67.31
N LYS A 223 -15.04 7.50 -67.06
CA LYS A 223 -16.10 7.60 -68.09
C LYS A 223 -16.79 8.95 -68.04
#